data_AF-A0A0B4H1U4-F1
#
_entry.id   AF-A0A0B4H1U4-F1
#
_cell.length_a   1.000
_cell.length_b   1.000
_cell.length_c   1.000
_cell.angle_alpha   90.00
_cell.angle_beta   90.00
_cell.angle_gamma   90.00
#
_symmetry.space_group_name_H-M   'P 1'
#
loop_
_entity.id
_entity.type
_entity.pdbx_description
1 polymer ?
#
loop_
_entity_poly.entity_id
_entity_poly.type
_entity_poly.pdbx_seq_one_letter_code
_entity_poly.pdbx_strand_id
1 'polypeptide(L)'
;MTLAKYPDTFARKDTIEDNPSKPDKNVHNLALFNTYNGKDILQERTAHFLGQLQLNAKTYQDKYRYPGTDEDKLFESSYGHKHCSSPPCICSDCHGRKDPVCRVALDSIWHDLGCNEEYLEPRERLEARRQLGQEKEDKAQEPAIHIGAIASGDTVMKSGEDRDRIAKKEGVIAFEMEGAGTQIAIEAVSRGHDEHLDCPIFWVPAVDTTSSLENAYRDIGKQINIPGIDEDKADVKRLVKTALSDKSSSSWLLVVDNADDTALFFGVTRLSGYLPFSRNGSILFTARNRTVAVKLNIPKCGILPIAEMNRAEATKLLQTNLTANQTSDIASTMELLDILADLPLAIKQASAYMTETGITTARYLYHYRSSDKNMIRLLSRDFEDQGRYKTIKNPVATTWLISFDHI
;
A
#
# COMPACT_ATOMS: atom_id res chain seq x y z
N MET A 1 -11.73 10.49 -6.19
CA MET A 1 -12.16 9.99 -7.52
C MET A 1 -11.63 8.58 -7.67
N THR A 2 -12.43 7.62 -8.12
CA THR A 2 -12.02 6.21 -8.22
C THR A 2 -11.66 5.84 -9.66
N LEU A 3 -10.49 5.23 -9.88
CA LEU A 3 -9.98 4.83 -11.21
C LEU A 3 -9.88 3.30 -11.33
N ALA A 4 -10.11 2.77 -12.53
CA ALA A 4 -9.83 1.39 -12.91
C ALA A 4 -8.94 1.33 -14.16
N LYS A 5 -8.05 0.33 -14.22
CA LYS A 5 -7.21 0.07 -15.40
C LYS A 5 -7.88 -0.96 -16.32
N TYR A 6 -8.14 -0.57 -17.56
CA TYR A 6 -8.53 -1.44 -18.66
C TYR A 6 -7.31 -1.77 -19.53
N PRO A 7 -7.36 -2.80 -20.39
CA PRO A 7 -6.23 -3.19 -21.24
C PRO A 7 -5.58 -2.04 -22.01
N ASP A 8 -6.38 -1.06 -22.44
CA ASP A 8 -5.94 0.00 -23.35
C ASP A 8 -5.96 1.40 -22.69
N THR A 9 -6.57 1.56 -21.52
CA THR A 9 -6.73 2.87 -20.87
C THR A 9 -7.08 2.75 -19.39
N PHE A 10 -6.79 3.79 -18.62
CA PHE A 10 -7.50 4.03 -17.36
C PHE A 10 -8.85 4.66 -17.65
N ALA A 11 -9.89 4.23 -16.91
CA ALA A 11 -11.19 4.89 -16.95
C ALA A 11 -11.69 5.18 -15.53
N ARG A 12 -12.50 6.24 -15.43
CA ARG A 12 -13.17 6.61 -14.20
C ARG A 12 -14.24 5.58 -13.89
N LYS A 13 -14.32 5.17 -12.62
CA LYS A 13 -15.46 4.39 -12.15
C LYS A 13 -16.60 5.37 -11.82
N ASP A 14 -17.58 5.42 -12.72
CA ASP A 14 -18.67 6.39 -12.70
C ASP A 14 -20.00 5.82 -12.19
N THR A 15 -19.99 4.60 -11.65
CA THR A 15 -21.20 4.01 -11.08
C THR A 15 -21.54 4.67 -9.74
N ILE A 16 -22.82 4.60 -9.35
CA ILE A 16 -23.31 5.12 -8.06
C ILE A 16 -22.62 4.39 -6.88
N GLU A 17 -22.15 3.16 -7.10
CA GLU A 17 -21.44 2.33 -6.13
C GLU A 17 -19.95 2.69 -6.03
N ASP A 18 -19.37 3.32 -7.07
CA ASP A 18 -17.94 3.63 -7.15
C ASP A 18 -17.59 5.11 -6.86
N ASN A 19 -18.60 6.00 -6.87
CA ASN A 19 -18.42 7.38 -6.45
C ASN A 19 -18.63 7.46 -4.93
N PRO A 20 -17.65 7.95 -4.15
CA PRO A 20 -17.89 8.23 -2.73
C PRO A 20 -19.09 9.17 -2.61
N SER A 21 -19.95 8.89 -1.64
CA SER A 21 -21.09 9.75 -1.30
C SER A 21 -20.62 11.20 -1.12
N LYS A 22 -21.51 12.16 -1.40
CA LYS A 22 -21.25 13.62 -1.33
C LYS A 22 -20.30 13.97 -0.18
N PRO A 23 -19.29 14.85 -0.38
CA PRO A 23 -18.35 15.22 0.65
C PRO A 23 -19.11 15.64 1.91
N ASP A 24 -18.75 15.03 3.04
CA ASP A 24 -19.30 15.34 4.34
C ASP A 24 -19.14 16.85 4.63
N LYS A 25 -20.07 17.43 5.39
CA LYS A 25 -20.12 18.86 5.71
C LYS A 25 -18.84 19.34 6.43
N ASN A 26 -18.04 18.42 6.96
CA ASN A 26 -16.77 18.63 7.67
C ASN A 26 -15.57 18.98 6.78
N VAL A 27 -15.69 18.96 5.44
CA VAL A 27 -14.62 19.42 4.52
C VAL A 27 -14.37 20.96 4.64
N HIS A 28 -15.16 21.68 5.44
CA HIS A 28 -14.94 23.11 5.75
C HIS A 28 -13.60 23.40 6.45
N ASN A 29 -12.98 22.45 7.18
CA ASN A 29 -11.70 22.69 7.84
C ASN A 29 -10.49 22.61 6.88
N LEU A 30 -10.60 21.88 5.76
CA LEU A 30 -9.59 21.91 4.69
C LEU A 30 -9.57 23.27 3.98
N ALA A 31 -10.71 23.98 3.94
CA ALA A 31 -10.78 25.34 3.41
C ALA A 31 -9.96 26.34 4.23
N LEU A 32 -9.78 26.12 5.54
CA LEU A 32 -8.89 26.93 6.38
C LEU A 32 -7.42 26.80 5.96
N PHE A 33 -6.98 25.60 5.58
CA PHE A 33 -5.62 25.35 5.09
C PHE A 33 -5.39 25.79 3.65
N ASN A 34 -6.46 26.01 2.88
CA ASN A 34 -6.38 26.69 1.58
C ASN A 34 -6.10 28.20 1.70
N THR A 35 -6.16 28.78 2.89
CA THR A 35 -5.70 30.17 3.11
C THR A 35 -4.17 30.22 3.12
N TYR A 36 -3.58 31.30 2.63
CA TYR A 36 -2.12 31.50 2.64
C TYR A 36 -1.51 31.25 4.04
N ASN A 37 -2.10 31.80 5.09
CA ASN A 37 -1.65 31.58 6.47
C ASN A 37 -1.76 30.11 6.92
N GLY A 38 -2.84 29.41 6.56
CA GLY A 38 -3.03 28.01 6.94
C GLY A 38 -2.00 27.09 6.29
N LYS A 39 -1.68 27.36 5.02
CA LYS A 39 -0.68 26.61 4.26
C LYS A 39 0.73 26.83 4.79
N ASP A 40 1.11 28.07 5.08
CA ASP A 40 2.44 28.41 5.58
C ASP A 40 2.67 27.79 6.97
N ILE A 41 1.69 27.88 7.87
CA ILE A 41 1.73 27.22 9.18
C ILE A 41 1.91 25.71 9.03
N LEU A 42 1.16 25.09 8.12
CA LEU A 42 1.27 23.65 7.89
C LEU A 42 2.65 23.27 7.35
N GLN A 43 3.20 24.06 6.44
CA GLN A 43 4.52 23.83 5.85
C GLN A 43 5.65 23.98 6.87
N GLU A 44 5.66 25.08 7.63
CA GLU A 44 6.64 25.32 8.71
C GLU A 44 6.61 24.20 9.76
N ARG A 45 5.41 23.76 10.13
CA ARG A 45 5.25 22.67 11.08
C ARG A 45 5.77 21.35 10.53
N THR A 46 5.42 21.00 9.29
CA THR A 46 5.92 19.77 8.65
C THR A 46 7.45 19.76 8.57
N ALA A 47 8.07 20.89 8.21
CA ALA A 47 9.53 21.05 8.25
C ALA A 47 10.12 20.85 9.65
N HIS A 48 9.51 21.44 10.68
CA HIS A 48 9.92 21.24 12.08
C HIS A 48 9.90 19.76 12.47
N PHE A 49 8.89 19.01 12.02
CA PHE A 49 8.77 17.56 12.32
C PHE A 49 9.81 16.71 11.66
N LEU A 50 10.05 16.96 10.37
CA LEU A 50 11.04 16.24 9.61
C LEU A 50 12.42 16.33 10.29
N GLY A 51 12.81 17.54 10.72
CA GLY A 51 14.05 17.73 11.46
C GLY A 51 14.11 16.96 12.78
N GLN A 52 13.02 16.91 13.55
CA GLN A 52 12.98 16.12 14.80
C GLN A 52 13.10 14.61 14.55
N LEU A 53 12.50 14.09 13.48
CA LEU A 53 12.60 12.68 13.12
C LEU A 53 14.03 12.30 12.72
N GLN A 54 14.66 13.12 11.90
CA GLN A 54 16.05 12.94 11.47
C GLN A 54 17.03 12.96 12.64
N LEU A 55 16.83 13.87 13.60
CA LEU A 55 17.64 13.94 14.83
C LEU A 55 17.48 12.69 15.72
N ASN A 56 16.27 12.11 15.78
CA ASN A 56 15.97 10.97 16.65
C ASN A 56 16.36 9.61 16.04
N ALA A 57 16.68 9.53 14.75
CA ALA A 57 17.04 8.31 14.03
C ALA A 57 18.47 7.81 14.34
N LYS A 58 18.81 7.57 15.60
CA LYS A 58 20.18 7.24 16.08
C LYS A 58 20.84 6.04 15.37
N THR A 59 20.07 5.06 14.91
CA THR A 59 20.59 3.81 14.31
C THR A 59 20.41 3.74 12.79
N TYR A 60 19.72 4.71 12.20
CA TYR A 60 19.33 4.69 10.77
C TYR A 60 19.47 6.07 10.12
N GLN A 61 20.33 6.96 10.65
CA GLN A 61 20.51 8.33 10.18
C GLN A 61 20.63 8.44 8.64
N ASP A 62 21.37 7.52 8.03
CA ASP A 62 21.57 7.48 6.57
C ASP A 62 20.28 7.24 5.77
N LYS A 63 19.26 6.61 6.35
CA LYS A 63 17.97 6.37 5.68
C LYS A 63 17.03 7.56 5.69
N TYR A 64 17.21 8.49 6.64
CA TYR A 64 16.32 9.66 6.80
C TYR A 64 16.97 10.95 6.30
N ARG A 65 18.22 10.89 5.84
CA ARG A 65 18.93 12.04 5.31
C ARG A 65 18.37 12.37 3.93
N TYR A 66 17.93 13.62 3.76
CA TYR A 66 17.57 14.14 2.45
C TYR A 66 18.81 14.08 1.52
N PRO A 67 18.73 13.39 0.36
CA PRO A 67 19.89 13.20 -0.53
C PRO A 67 20.38 14.51 -1.17
N GLY A 68 19.56 15.57 -1.13
CA GLY A 68 19.86 16.88 -1.68
C GLY A 68 19.11 17.16 -2.98
N THR A 69 18.99 18.43 -3.31
CA THR A 69 18.27 18.93 -4.51
C THR A 69 18.87 18.50 -5.84
N ASP A 70 20.06 17.91 -5.82
CA ASP A 70 20.73 17.38 -7.00
C ASP A 70 20.24 15.97 -7.36
N GLU A 71 19.69 15.25 -6.37
CA GLU A 71 19.06 13.94 -6.55
C GLU A 71 17.56 14.03 -6.90
N ASP A 72 16.93 15.19 -6.68
CA ASP A 72 15.52 15.46 -7.03
C ASP A 72 15.33 15.65 -8.55
N LYS A 73 15.62 14.59 -9.32
CA LYS A 73 15.56 14.59 -10.79
C LYS A 73 14.21 14.07 -11.27
N LEU A 74 13.44 14.95 -11.93
CA LEU A 74 12.20 14.58 -12.62
C LEU A 74 12.44 14.57 -14.13
N PHE A 75 12.21 13.42 -14.76
CA PHE A 75 12.22 13.28 -16.21
C PHE A 75 10.83 13.52 -16.80
N GLU A 76 10.79 13.89 -18.09
CA GLU A 76 9.54 13.95 -18.87
C GLU A 76 8.73 12.66 -18.67
N SER A 77 7.40 12.77 -18.58
CA SER A 77 6.53 11.61 -18.34
C SER A 77 6.54 10.57 -19.46
N SER A 78 6.99 10.95 -20.66
CA SER A 78 7.18 10.06 -21.80
C SER A 78 8.60 9.49 -21.92
N TYR A 79 9.50 9.84 -21.00
CA TYR A 79 10.88 9.37 -21.00
C TYR A 79 10.96 7.90 -20.50
N GLY A 80 11.51 7.03 -21.35
CA GLY A 80 11.73 5.63 -21.01
C GLY A 80 13.09 5.41 -20.35
N HIS A 81 13.12 5.05 -19.08
CA HIS A 81 14.34 4.69 -18.36
C HIS A 81 14.89 3.36 -18.88
N LYS A 82 16.01 3.41 -19.62
CA LYS A 82 16.62 2.27 -20.32
C LYS A 82 18.14 2.32 -20.21
N HIS A 83 18.80 1.18 -20.34
CA HIS A 83 20.26 1.12 -20.40
C HIS A 83 20.74 1.77 -21.70
N CYS A 84 21.49 2.87 -21.59
CA CYS A 84 22.00 3.61 -22.74
C CYS A 84 23.32 3.04 -23.31
N SER A 85 24.03 2.18 -22.57
CA SER A 85 25.42 1.82 -22.88
C SER A 85 25.81 0.36 -22.58
N SER A 86 24.85 -0.56 -22.49
CA SER A 86 25.11 -1.96 -22.12
C SER A 86 24.82 -2.97 -23.26
N PRO A 87 25.86 -3.60 -23.87
CA PRO A 87 25.69 -4.74 -24.77
C PRO A 87 25.65 -6.08 -23.99
N PRO A 88 24.73 -7.03 -24.28
CA PRO A 88 23.61 -7.03 -25.23
C PRO A 88 22.28 -6.95 -24.45
N CYS A 89 21.88 -5.76 -24.02
CA CYS A 89 20.56 -5.57 -23.42
C CYS A 89 19.53 -5.28 -24.52
N ILE A 90 18.29 -5.76 -24.41
CA ILE A 90 17.23 -5.36 -25.37
C ILE A 90 17.03 -3.84 -25.45
N CYS A 91 17.50 -3.10 -24.43
CA CYS A 91 17.52 -1.65 -24.37
C CYS A 91 18.54 -0.97 -25.31
N SER A 92 19.54 -1.68 -25.83
CA SER A 92 20.64 -1.11 -26.61
C SER A 92 20.25 -0.74 -28.05
N ASP A 93 19.19 -1.35 -28.59
CA ASP A 93 18.69 -1.11 -29.96
C ASP A 93 17.43 -0.23 -29.98
N CYS A 94 17.24 0.60 -28.95
CA CYS A 94 16.02 1.37 -28.74
C CYS A 94 16.15 2.83 -29.19
N HIS A 95 15.65 3.16 -30.37
CA HIS A 95 15.64 4.52 -30.93
C HIS A 95 14.32 5.28 -30.71
N GLY A 96 13.30 4.63 -30.15
CA GLY A 96 11.94 5.15 -29.97
C GLY A 96 11.45 5.20 -28.52
N ARG A 97 10.43 6.04 -28.28
CA ARG A 97 9.76 6.22 -26.98
C ARG A 97 8.88 5.03 -26.56
N LYS A 98 8.55 4.12 -27.49
CA LYS A 98 7.68 2.95 -27.26
C LYS A 98 8.44 1.62 -27.23
N ASP A 99 9.76 1.70 -27.21
CA ASP A 99 10.58 0.51 -27.26
C ASP A 99 10.54 -0.22 -25.91
N PRO A 100 10.62 -1.56 -25.93
CA PRO A 100 10.53 -2.35 -24.71
C PRO A 100 11.69 -2.06 -23.76
N VAL A 101 11.36 -1.80 -22.51
CA VAL A 101 12.33 -1.64 -21.42
C VAL A 101 12.56 -3.00 -20.76
N CYS A 102 13.82 -3.37 -20.52
CA CYS A 102 14.13 -4.61 -19.83
C CYS A 102 13.74 -4.54 -18.34
N ARG A 103 13.40 -5.69 -17.74
CA ARG A 103 13.00 -5.74 -16.32
C ARG A 103 14.06 -5.16 -15.38
N VAL A 104 15.33 -5.40 -15.68
CA VAL A 104 16.46 -4.85 -14.90
C VAL A 104 16.44 -3.32 -14.90
N ALA A 105 16.14 -2.69 -16.04
CA ALA A 105 16.07 -1.24 -16.12
C ALA A 105 14.88 -0.65 -15.36
N LEU A 106 13.77 -1.38 -15.23
CA LEU A 106 12.61 -0.92 -14.45
C LEU A 106 12.88 -0.89 -12.93
N ASP A 107 13.81 -1.71 -12.45
CA ASP A 107 14.17 -1.82 -11.03
C ASP A 107 15.47 -1.09 -10.67
N SER A 108 16.11 -0.42 -11.64
CA SER A 108 17.41 0.27 -11.46
C SER A 108 17.24 1.78 -11.23
N ILE A 109 18.21 2.39 -10.56
CA ILE A 109 18.26 3.85 -10.41
C ILE A 109 18.73 4.52 -11.70
N TRP A 110 18.30 5.78 -11.91
CA TRP A 110 18.56 6.53 -13.14
C TRP A 110 20.05 6.66 -13.49
N HIS A 111 20.91 6.75 -12.46
CA HIS A 111 22.36 6.91 -12.59
C HIS A 111 23.00 5.67 -13.24
N ASP A 112 22.64 4.47 -12.77
CA ASP A 112 23.16 3.20 -13.27
C ASP A 112 22.73 2.92 -14.72
N LEU A 113 21.61 3.52 -15.15
CA LEU A 113 21.10 3.42 -16.50
C LEU A 113 21.79 4.38 -17.50
N GLY A 114 22.47 5.41 -16.98
CA GLY A 114 23.02 6.49 -17.80
C GLY A 114 21.91 7.29 -18.49
N CYS A 115 20.84 7.62 -17.77
CA CYS A 115 19.71 8.36 -18.34
C CYS A 115 20.15 9.72 -18.90
N ASN A 116 19.58 10.13 -20.05
CA ASN A 116 19.91 11.39 -20.69
C ASN A 116 19.26 12.56 -19.93
N GLU A 117 20.10 13.39 -19.32
CA GLU A 117 19.69 14.55 -18.53
C GLU A 117 19.04 15.67 -19.38
N GLU A 118 19.13 15.64 -20.71
CA GLU A 118 18.42 16.58 -21.60
C GLU A 118 16.88 16.47 -21.48
N TYR A 119 16.37 15.35 -20.97
CA TYR A 119 14.94 15.12 -20.73
C TYR A 119 14.52 15.42 -19.29
N LEU A 120 15.38 16.08 -18.51
CA LEU A 120 15.00 16.57 -17.19
C LEU A 120 14.06 17.76 -17.34
N GLU A 121 12.93 17.67 -16.64
CA GLU A 121 11.97 18.76 -16.57
C GLU A 121 12.53 19.87 -15.67
N PRO A 122 12.58 21.13 -16.14
CA PRO A 122 13.01 22.25 -15.32
C PRO A 122 11.99 22.49 -14.20
N ARG A 123 12.50 22.73 -12.99
CA ARG A 123 11.68 22.88 -11.79
C ARG A 123 12.12 24.14 -11.05
N GLU A 124 11.44 25.24 -11.32
CA GLU A 124 11.70 26.55 -10.65
C GLU A 124 11.75 26.40 -9.11
N ARG A 125 10.90 25.55 -8.53
CA ARG A 125 10.92 25.25 -7.09
C ARG A 125 12.27 24.68 -6.63
N LEU A 126 12.85 23.75 -7.37
CA LEU A 126 14.12 23.11 -7.02
C LEU A 126 15.29 24.07 -7.22
N GLU A 127 15.24 24.92 -8.25
CA GLU A 127 16.23 25.98 -8.47
C GLU A 127 16.24 26.99 -7.32
N ALA A 128 15.06 27.43 -6.87
CA ALA A 128 14.93 28.29 -5.69
C ALA A 128 15.48 27.62 -4.42
N ARG A 129 15.27 26.30 -4.26
CA ARG A 129 15.80 25.53 -3.12
C ARG A 129 17.29 25.31 -3.18
N ARG A 130 17.89 25.14 -4.37
CA ARG A 130 19.35 25.05 -4.53
C ARG A 130 20.03 26.33 -4.03
N GLN A 131 19.47 27.49 -4.36
CA GLN A 131 19.97 28.78 -3.89
C GLN A 131 19.84 28.91 -2.36
N LEU A 132 18.72 28.50 -1.77
CA LEU A 132 18.51 28.52 -0.32
C LEU A 132 19.37 27.49 0.44
N GLY A 133 19.62 26.32 -0.15
CA GLY A 133 20.42 25.25 0.42
C GLY A 133 21.91 25.60 0.55
N GLN A 134 22.41 26.46 -0.33
CA GLN A 134 23.76 27.03 -0.22
C GLN A 134 23.92 27.95 1.01
N GLU A 135 22.83 28.51 1.51
CA GLU A 135 22.81 29.36 2.72
C GLU A 135 22.49 28.56 4.00
N LYS A 136 21.63 27.53 3.91
CA LYS A 136 21.25 26.61 5.01
C LYS A 136 20.72 25.28 4.46
N GLU A 137 21.42 24.18 4.75
CA GLU A 137 21.05 22.81 4.35
C GLU A 137 19.62 22.41 4.82
N ASP A 138 19.22 22.87 6.02
CA ASP A 138 17.89 22.60 6.59
C ASP A 138 16.72 23.20 5.79
N LYS A 139 16.94 24.29 5.05
CA LYS A 139 15.87 24.93 4.27
C LYS A 139 15.60 24.24 2.94
N ALA A 140 16.58 23.52 2.39
CA ALA A 140 16.43 22.80 1.14
C ALA A 140 15.48 21.58 1.28
N GLN A 141 15.48 20.96 2.47
CA GLN A 141 14.68 19.77 2.78
C GLN A 141 13.25 20.05 3.27
N GLU A 142 12.86 21.32 3.45
CA GLU A 142 11.51 21.65 3.91
C GLU A 142 10.48 21.10 2.92
N PRO A 143 9.49 20.29 3.30
CA PRO A 143 8.52 19.74 2.35
C PRO A 143 7.61 20.85 1.80
N ALA A 144 7.18 20.76 0.55
CA ALA A 144 6.16 21.65 0.00
C ALA A 144 4.78 21.04 0.22
N ILE A 145 3.82 21.82 0.70
CA ILE A 145 2.45 21.32 0.92
C ILE A 145 1.59 21.66 -0.29
N HIS A 146 0.87 20.66 -0.80
CA HIS A 146 -0.09 20.79 -1.89
C HIS A 146 -1.47 20.35 -1.40
N ILE A 147 -2.50 21.17 -1.67
CA ILE A 147 -3.89 20.86 -1.32
C ILE A 147 -4.69 20.82 -2.61
N GLY A 148 -5.40 19.71 -2.83
CA GLY A 148 -6.13 19.47 -4.06
C GLY A 148 -6.77 18.08 -4.06
N ALA A 149 -7.50 17.78 -5.12
CA ALA A 149 -8.17 16.50 -5.24
C ALA A 149 -7.15 15.36 -5.41
N ILE A 150 -7.35 14.25 -4.70
CA ILE A 150 -6.54 13.04 -4.83
C ILE A 150 -7.40 11.97 -5.53
N ALA A 151 -6.85 11.34 -6.57
CA ALA A 151 -7.45 10.15 -7.17
C ALA A 151 -7.09 8.93 -6.32
N SER A 152 -8.05 8.05 -6.04
CA SER A 152 -7.79 6.75 -5.42
C SER A 152 -7.99 5.67 -6.49
N GLY A 153 -7.07 4.71 -6.56
CA GLY A 153 -7.07 3.67 -7.57
C GLY A 153 -6.93 2.29 -6.94
N ASP A 154 -7.62 1.31 -7.52
CA ASP A 154 -7.44 -0.10 -7.17
C ASP A 154 -6.20 -0.75 -7.82
N THR A 155 -5.47 0.03 -8.63
CA THR A 155 -4.32 -0.41 -9.44
C THR A 155 -3.19 0.60 -9.32
N VAL A 156 -1.95 0.10 -9.23
CA VAL A 156 -0.75 0.95 -9.20
C VAL A 156 -0.60 1.75 -10.51
N MET A 157 -0.58 3.08 -10.41
CA MET A 157 -0.29 4.00 -11.51
C MET A 157 1.21 3.99 -11.82
N LYS A 158 1.61 3.21 -12.83
CA LYS A 158 3.03 3.08 -13.27
C LYS A 158 3.37 3.88 -14.53
N SER A 159 2.38 4.42 -15.23
CA SER A 159 2.56 5.15 -16.49
C SER A 159 2.54 6.66 -16.22
N GLY A 160 3.66 7.35 -16.44
CA GLY A 160 3.74 8.80 -16.30
C GLY A 160 2.78 9.53 -17.24
N GLU A 161 2.67 9.07 -18.49
CA GLU A 161 1.77 9.66 -19.49
C GLU A 161 0.29 9.51 -19.09
N ASP A 162 -0.10 8.34 -18.57
CA ASP A 162 -1.48 8.12 -18.09
C ASP A 162 -1.76 8.94 -16.84
N ARG A 163 -0.80 8.99 -15.90
CA ARG A 163 -0.86 9.83 -14.70
C ARG A 163 -1.14 11.28 -15.08
N ASP A 164 -0.34 11.86 -15.96
CA ASP A 164 -0.45 13.26 -16.35
C ASP A 164 -1.73 13.54 -17.14
N ARG A 165 -2.12 12.63 -18.03
CA ARG A 165 -3.37 12.73 -18.78
C ARG A 165 -4.58 12.75 -17.85
N ILE A 166 -4.62 11.86 -16.85
CA ILE A 166 -5.71 11.77 -15.87
C ILE A 166 -5.68 12.98 -14.94
N ALA A 167 -4.51 13.36 -14.42
CA ALA A 167 -4.34 14.54 -13.58
C ALA A 167 -4.91 15.79 -14.26
N LYS A 168 -4.56 16.01 -15.54
CA LYS A 168 -5.06 17.13 -16.34
C LYS A 168 -6.56 17.03 -16.62
N LYS A 169 -7.06 15.85 -16.95
CA LYS A 169 -8.47 15.64 -17.29
C LYS A 169 -9.39 15.83 -16.08
N GLU A 170 -8.95 15.36 -14.91
CA GLU A 170 -9.81 15.22 -13.73
C GLU A 170 -9.48 16.25 -12.64
N GLY A 171 -8.42 17.06 -12.84
CA GLY A 171 -8.01 18.10 -11.90
C GLY A 171 -7.48 17.55 -10.57
N VAL A 172 -6.88 16.36 -10.59
CA VAL A 172 -6.28 15.74 -9.39
C VAL A 172 -4.79 16.07 -9.29
N ILE A 173 -4.29 16.17 -8.07
CA ILE A 173 -2.90 16.53 -7.74
C ILE A 173 -2.08 15.34 -7.25
N ALA A 174 -2.70 14.22 -6.89
CA ALA A 174 -2.04 13.01 -6.37
C ALA A 174 -2.89 11.76 -6.60
N PHE A 175 -2.26 10.59 -6.39
CA PHE A 175 -2.89 9.27 -6.49
C PHE A 175 -2.63 8.47 -5.20
N GLU A 176 -3.68 7.91 -4.59
CA GLU A 176 -3.66 7.02 -3.42
C GLU A 176 -4.02 5.59 -3.85
N MET A 177 -3.34 4.58 -3.30
CA MET A 177 -3.43 3.19 -3.75
C MET A 177 -3.17 2.18 -2.59
N GLU A 178 -4.12 1.83 -1.69
CA GLU A 178 -4.29 0.53 -0.94
C GLU A 178 -5.21 0.56 0.33
N GLY A 179 -5.88 -0.56 0.75
CA GLY A 179 -6.16 -0.74 2.21
C GLY A 179 -7.35 -1.50 2.87
N ALA A 180 -8.11 -2.45 2.28
CA ALA A 180 -9.27 -3.06 3.02
C ALA A 180 -9.42 -4.60 3.13
N GLY A 181 -8.86 -5.43 2.24
CA GLY A 181 -9.31 -6.84 2.07
C GLY A 181 -8.78 -7.91 3.05
N THR A 182 -7.54 -7.80 3.52
CA THR A 182 -6.82 -8.92 4.17
C THR A 182 -7.37 -9.31 5.55
N GLN A 183 -7.89 -8.36 6.34
CA GLN A 183 -8.33 -8.64 7.72
C GLN A 183 -9.54 -9.58 7.82
N ILE A 184 -10.43 -9.53 6.82
CA ILE A 184 -11.64 -10.36 6.79
C ILE A 184 -11.29 -11.82 6.50
N ALA A 185 -10.28 -12.04 5.66
CA ALA A 185 -9.81 -13.39 5.35
C ALA A 185 -9.22 -14.07 6.59
N ILE A 186 -8.44 -13.34 7.40
CA ILE A 186 -7.88 -13.87 8.65
C ILE A 186 -8.99 -14.30 9.62
N GLU A 187 -9.99 -13.44 9.85
CA GLU A 187 -11.10 -13.75 10.76
C GLU A 187 -11.94 -14.94 10.27
N ALA A 188 -12.23 -15.00 8.97
CA ALA A 188 -12.98 -16.11 8.37
C ALA A 188 -12.24 -17.44 8.54
N VAL A 189 -10.92 -17.41 8.36
CA VAL A 189 -10.02 -18.55 8.52
C VAL A 189 -9.93 -18.99 9.99
N SER A 190 -9.79 -18.05 10.93
CA SER A 190 -9.75 -18.34 12.37
C SER A 190 -11.05 -18.96 12.87
N ARG A 191 -12.22 -18.42 12.50
CA ARG A 191 -13.51 -19.00 12.88
C ARG A 191 -13.73 -20.38 12.28
N GLY A 192 -13.36 -20.57 11.01
CA GLY A 192 -13.46 -21.86 10.34
C GLY A 192 -12.57 -22.93 10.99
N HIS A 193 -11.37 -22.54 11.47
CA HIS A 193 -10.47 -23.43 12.19
C HIS A 193 -11.03 -23.86 13.56
N ASP A 194 -11.64 -22.94 14.31
CA ASP A 194 -12.27 -23.27 15.60
C ASP A 194 -13.44 -24.26 15.45
N GLU A 195 -14.12 -24.25 14.31
CA GLU A 195 -15.18 -25.21 13.97
C GLU A 195 -14.65 -26.52 13.37
N HIS A 196 -13.46 -26.51 12.76
CA HIS A 196 -12.85 -27.65 12.05
C HIS A 196 -11.38 -27.83 12.47
N LEU A 197 -11.16 -28.35 13.68
CA LEU A 197 -9.87 -28.52 14.36
C LEU A 197 -8.77 -29.28 13.58
N ASP A 198 -9.11 -30.01 12.51
CA ASP A 198 -8.18 -30.88 11.76
C ASP A 198 -7.86 -30.37 10.34
N CYS A 199 -8.21 -29.12 10.00
CA CYS A 199 -7.93 -28.55 8.68
C CYS A 199 -6.71 -27.61 8.69
N PRO A 200 -5.50 -28.06 8.30
CA PRO A 200 -4.34 -27.20 8.18
C PRO A 200 -4.58 -26.05 7.19
N ILE A 201 -4.17 -24.86 7.62
CA ILE A 201 -4.25 -23.63 6.85
C ILE A 201 -2.84 -23.22 6.41
N PHE A 202 -2.69 -23.01 5.11
CA PHE A 202 -1.44 -22.59 4.48
C PHE A 202 -1.62 -21.20 3.89
N TRP A 203 -0.78 -20.25 4.28
CA TRP A 203 -0.88 -18.85 3.83
C TRP A 203 0.23 -18.50 2.84
N VAL A 204 -0.14 -17.97 1.68
CA VAL A 204 0.77 -17.61 0.59
C VAL A 204 0.56 -16.14 0.19
N PRO A 205 1.53 -15.25 0.45
CA PRO A 205 1.53 -13.90 -0.12
C PRO A 205 1.75 -13.93 -1.65
N ALA A 206 0.81 -13.37 -2.41
CA ALA A 206 0.93 -13.19 -3.86
C ALA A 206 1.48 -11.81 -4.24
N VAL A 207 2.59 -11.42 -3.61
CA VAL A 207 3.32 -10.16 -3.93
C VAL A 207 4.62 -10.43 -4.68
N ASP A 208 5.03 -9.48 -5.54
CA ASP A 208 6.16 -9.57 -6.49
C ASP A 208 7.55 -9.52 -5.81
N THR A 209 7.81 -10.44 -4.89
CA THR A 209 9.17 -10.87 -4.61
C THR A 209 9.21 -12.37 -4.82
N THR A 210 9.90 -12.80 -5.87
CA THR A 210 10.08 -14.23 -6.22
C THR A 210 10.50 -15.05 -5.00
N SER A 211 11.28 -14.45 -4.10
CA SER A 211 11.71 -15.02 -2.83
C SER A 211 10.59 -15.20 -1.79
N SER A 212 9.63 -14.28 -1.66
CA SER A 212 8.56 -14.39 -0.65
C SER A 212 7.59 -15.52 -0.97
N LEU A 213 7.19 -15.63 -2.25
CA LEU A 213 6.34 -16.72 -2.74
C LEU A 213 7.06 -18.07 -2.60
N GLU A 214 8.32 -18.15 -3.02
CA GLU A 214 9.09 -19.39 -2.93
C GLU A 214 9.32 -19.83 -1.48
N ASN A 215 9.62 -18.88 -0.59
CA ASN A 215 9.76 -19.15 0.85
C ASN A 215 8.45 -19.63 1.46
N ALA A 216 7.31 -19.03 1.12
CA ALA A 216 6.00 -19.48 1.62
C ALA A 216 5.71 -20.93 1.20
N TYR A 217 5.98 -21.29 -0.06
CA TYR A 217 5.86 -22.67 -0.51
C TYR A 217 6.87 -23.61 0.18
N ARG A 218 8.11 -23.16 0.40
CA ARG A 218 9.12 -23.93 1.14
C ARG A 218 8.68 -24.20 2.58
N ASP A 219 8.13 -23.20 3.26
CA ASP A 219 7.62 -23.31 4.63
C ASP A 219 6.42 -24.26 4.72
N ILE A 220 5.50 -24.21 3.75
CA ILE A 220 4.40 -25.19 3.63
C ILE A 220 4.96 -26.60 3.48
N GLY A 221 5.93 -26.78 2.58
CA GLY A 221 6.53 -28.09 2.34
C GLY A 221 7.27 -28.64 3.58
N LYS A 222 7.88 -27.78 4.39
CA LYS A 222 8.44 -28.15 5.70
C LYS A 222 7.36 -28.58 6.69
N GLN A 223 6.27 -27.83 6.79
CA GLN A 223 5.17 -28.14 7.72
C GLN A 223 4.53 -29.51 7.43
N ILE A 224 4.42 -29.89 6.16
CA ILE A 224 3.87 -31.20 5.76
C ILE A 224 4.94 -32.26 5.45
N ASN A 225 6.20 -31.99 5.83
CA ASN A 225 7.34 -32.91 5.71
C ASN A 225 7.57 -33.48 4.29
N ILE A 226 7.52 -32.63 3.25
CA ILE A 226 7.79 -33.06 1.88
C ILE A 226 9.28 -33.42 1.72
N PRO A 227 9.61 -34.64 1.26
CA PRO A 227 10.99 -35.02 0.97
C PRO A 227 11.63 -34.11 -0.10
N GLY A 228 12.87 -33.68 0.14
CA GLY A 228 13.63 -32.85 -0.82
C GLY A 228 13.23 -31.37 -0.85
N ILE A 229 12.37 -30.89 0.06
CA ILE A 229 11.92 -29.48 0.06
C ILE A 229 13.06 -28.47 0.32
N ASP A 230 14.13 -28.88 0.99
CA ASP A 230 15.30 -28.05 1.31
C ASP A 230 16.48 -28.22 0.36
N GLU A 231 16.34 -29.00 -0.71
CA GLU A 231 17.41 -29.12 -1.71
C GLU A 231 17.57 -27.80 -2.49
N ASP A 232 18.81 -27.39 -2.76
CA ASP A 232 19.15 -26.12 -3.42
C ASP A 232 18.47 -25.92 -4.78
N LYS A 233 18.14 -27.01 -5.47
CA LYS A 233 17.51 -27.01 -6.80
C LYS A 233 16.07 -27.52 -6.78
N ALA A 234 15.46 -27.63 -5.60
CA ALA A 234 14.09 -28.10 -5.47
C ALA A 234 13.11 -27.15 -6.14
N ASP A 235 12.23 -27.67 -7.00
CA ASP A 235 11.04 -26.94 -7.44
C ASP A 235 9.99 -27.03 -6.32
N VAL A 236 10.18 -26.23 -5.26
CA VAL A 236 9.33 -26.24 -4.06
C VAL A 236 7.85 -26.03 -4.38
N LYS A 237 7.54 -25.19 -5.37
CA LYS A 237 6.17 -24.94 -5.82
C LYS A 237 5.52 -26.18 -6.39
N ARG A 238 6.25 -26.92 -7.24
CA ARG A 238 5.77 -28.17 -7.82
C ARG A 238 5.63 -29.27 -6.76
N LEU A 239 6.59 -29.36 -5.84
CA LEU A 239 6.56 -30.34 -4.75
C LEU A 239 5.31 -30.17 -3.87
N VAL A 240 5.05 -28.95 -3.40
CA VAL A 240 3.84 -28.64 -2.61
C VAL A 240 2.57 -28.83 -3.41
N LYS A 241 2.53 -28.40 -4.67
CA LYS A 241 1.37 -28.65 -5.55
C LYS A 241 1.06 -30.14 -5.59
N THR A 242 2.06 -30.99 -5.83
CA THR A 242 1.88 -32.44 -5.90
C THR A 242 1.37 -33.00 -4.58
N ALA A 243 1.99 -32.62 -3.45
CA ALA A 243 1.58 -33.08 -2.14
C ALA A 243 0.12 -32.68 -1.81
N LEU A 244 -0.25 -31.42 -2.01
CA LEU A 244 -1.60 -30.95 -1.70
C LEU A 244 -2.67 -31.46 -2.71
N SER A 245 -2.27 -31.85 -3.91
CA SER A 245 -3.17 -32.46 -4.91
C SER A 245 -3.34 -33.98 -4.74
N ASP A 246 -2.55 -34.61 -3.87
CA ASP A 246 -2.66 -36.05 -3.62
C ASP A 246 -4.02 -36.39 -2.97
N LYS A 247 -4.61 -37.53 -3.36
CA LYS A 247 -5.90 -37.98 -2.83
C LYS A 247 -5.83 -38.46 -1.39
N SER A 248 -4.65 -38.89 -0.95
CA SER A 248 -4.36 -39.31 0.42
C SER A 248 -4.19 -38.11 1.36
N SER A 249 -4.06 -36.90 0.82
CA SER A 249 -3.97 -35.68 1.63
C SER A 249 -5.26 -35.42 2.38
N SER A 250 -5.10 -35.10 3.66
CA SER A 250 -6.17 -34.64 4.54
C SER A 250 -6.78 -33.35 4.03
N SER A 251 -7.90 -32.92 4.63
CA SER A 251 -8.48 -31.63 4.30
C SER A 251 -7.48 -30.49 4.52
N TRP A 252 -7.49 -29.47 3.67
CA TRP A 252 -6.61 -28.31 3.82
C TRP A 252 -7.25 -27.05 3.23
N LEU A 253 -6.82 -25.90 3.73
CA LEU A 253 -7.16 -24.58 3.19
C LEU A 253 -5.88 -23.86 2.77
N LEU A 254 -5.79 -23.48 1.50
CA LEU A 254 -4.72 -22.62 0.99
C LEU A 254 -5.25 -21.19 0.83
N VAL A 255 -4.71 -20.24 1.56
CA VAL A 255 -5.03 -18.82 1.42
C VAL A 255 -3.97 -18.17 0.55
N VAL A 256 -4.38 -17.60 -0.59
CA VAL A 256 -3.52 -16.83 -1.48
C VAL A 256 -3.90 -15.36 -1.33
N ASP A 257 -3.10 -14.63 -0.57
CA ASP A 257 -3.37 -13.26 -0.15
C ASP A 257 -2.78 -12.25 -1.16
N ASN A 258 -3.50 -11.15 -1.41
CA ASN A 258 -3.12 -10.09 -2.35
C ASN A 258 -2.99 -10.55 -3.82
N ALA A 259 -3.90 -11.42 -4.26
CA ALA A 259 -3.96 -12.03 -5.59
C ALA A 259 -4.44 -11.07 -6.70
N ASP A 260 -3.78 -9.92 -6.84
CA ASP A 260 -4.12 -8.88 -7.82
C ASP A 260 -3.30 -8.94 -9.10
N ASP A 261 -2.09 -9.47 -9.01
CA ASP A 261 -1.12 -9.42 -10.09
C ASP A 261 -1.35 -10.52 -11.12
N THR A 262 -1.98 -10.14 -12.24
CA THR A 262 -2.19 -11.08 -13.35
C THR A 262 -0.90 -11.54 -14.04
N ALA A 263 0.19 -10.77 -13.99
CA ALA A 263 1.49 -11.18 -14.52
C ALA A 263 2.13 -12.24 -13.63
N LEU A 264 2.01 -12.12 -12.30
CA LEU A 264 2.45 -13.16 -11.36
C LEU A 264 1.68 -14.48 -11.58
N PHE A 265 0.35 -14.38 -11.78
CA PHE A 265 -0.52 -15.54 -11.94
C PHE A 265 -0.43 -16.22 -13.31
N PHE A 266 -0.38 -15.43 -14.39
CA PHE A 266 -0.55 -15.93 -15.77
C PHE A 266 0.64 -15.61 -16.69
N GLY A 267 1.63 -14.84 -16.22
CA GLY A 267 2.83 -14.49 -16.95
C GLY A 267 3.88 -15.60 -16.96
N VAL A 268 5.15 -15.28 -16.79
CA VAL A 268 6.24 -16.26 -16.89
C VAL A 268 6.32 -17.17 -15.65
N THR A 269 6.09 -16.60 -14.47
CA THR A 269 6.10 -17.31 -13.18
C THR A 269 4.95 -18.31 -13.03
N ARG A 270 3.83 -18.09 -13.74
CA ARG A 270 2.62 -18.92 -13.79
C ARG A 270 2.20 -19.51 -12.45
N LEU A 271 1.97 -18.67 -11.42
CA LEU A 271 1.48 -19.17 -10.11
C LEU A 271 0.20 -20.01 -10.28
N SER A 272 -0.68 -19.67 -11.23
CA SER A 272 -1.84 -20.48 -11.60
C SER A 272 -1.51 -21.95 -11.89
N GLY A 273 -0.36 -22.22 -12.50
CA GLY A 273 0.13 -23.57 -12.79
C GLY A 273 0.64 -24.33 -11.57
N TYR A 274 0.88 -23.63 -10.45
CA TYR A 274 1.34 -24.18 -9.18
C TYR A 274 0.24 -24.27 -8.11
N LEU A 275 -1.00 -23.90 -8.45
CA LEU A 275 -2.14 -24.10 -7.58
C LEU A 275 -2.48 -25.60 -7.49
N PRO A 276 -2.65 -26.16 -6.29
CA PRO A 276 -3.08 -27.54 -6.11
C PRO A 276 -4.54 -27.73 -6.53
N PHE A 277 -4.87 -28.95 -6.95
CA PHE A 277 -6.24 -29.34 -7.24
C PHE A 277 -6.56 -30.61 -6.45
N SER A 278 -7.49 -30.50 -5.50
CA SER A 278 -7.94 -31.62 -4.67
C SER A 278 -9.43 -31.50 -4.37
N ARG A 279 -10.09 -32.63 -4.14
CA ARG A 279 -11.47 -32.66 -3.62
C ARG A 279 -11.54 -32.45 -2.11
N ASN A 280 -10.41 -32.62 -1.42
CA ASN A 280 -10.30 -32.45 0.03
C ASN A 280 -9.76 -31.05 0.39
N GLY A 281 -9.30 -30.29 -0.61
CA GLY A 281 -8.70 -28.98 -0.41
C GLY A 281 -9.57 -27.84 -0.89
N SER A 282 -9.45 -26.68 -0.25
CA SER A 282 -10.06 -25.43 -0.69
C SER A 282 -9.00 -24.34 -0.85
N ILE A 283 -9.21 -23.43 -1.79
CA ILE A 283 -8.35 -22.26 -1.98
C ILE A 283 -9.17 -20.99 -1.78
N LEU A 284 -8.73 -20.14 -0.87
CA LEU A 284 -9.28 -18.80 -0.64
C LEU A 284 -8.33 -17.76 -1.25
N PHE A 285 -8.85 -16.90 -2.12
CA PHE A 285 -8.10 -15.76 -2.65
C PHE A 285 -8.57 -14.48 -1.98
N THR A 286 -7.65 -13.64 -1.55
CA THR A 286 -7.95 -12.22 -1.30
C THR A 286 -7.43 -11.41 -2.46
N ALA A 287 -8.21 -10.46 -2.95
CA ALA A 287 -7.82 -9.59 -4.06
C ALA A 287 -8.60 -8.27 -3.96
N ARG A 288 -7.98 -7.18 -4.41
CA ARG A 288 -8.60 -5.87 -4.63
C ARG A 288 -9.47 -5.86 -5.89
N ASN A 289 -9.19 -6.73 -6.86
CA ASN A 289 -9.93 -6.78 -8.12
C ASN A 289 -10.37 -8.20 -8.50
N ARG A 290 -11.35 -8.28 -9.43
CA ARG A 290 -11.91 -9.56 -9.91
C ARG A 290 -11.16 -10.16 -11.10
N THR A 291 -10.08 -9.53 -11.57
CA THR A 291 -9.40 -9.92 -12.82
C THR A 291 -8.81 -11.31 -12.73
N VAL A 292 -8.12 -11.63 -11.62
CA VAL A 292 -7.58 -12.97 -11.39
C VAL A 292 -8.71 -13.99 -11.25
N ALA A 293 -9.78 -13.65 -10.52
CA ALA A 293 -10.94 -14.54 -10.37
C ALA A 293 -11.60 -14.89 -11.71
N VAL A 294 -11.78 -13.90 -12.60
CA VAL A 294 -12.33 -14.10 -13.94
C VAL A 294 -11.42 -15.00 -14.77
N LYS A 295 -10.10 -14.74 -14.78
CA LYS A 295 -9.13 -15.55 -15.53
C LYS A 295 -8.97 -16.98 -14.98
N LEU A 296 -9.20 -17.18 -13.68
CA LEU A 296 -9.27 -18.51 -13.05
C LEU A 296 -10.64 -19.20 -13.26
N ASN A 297 -11.59 -18.58 -13.97
CA ASN A 297 -12.96 -19.07 -14.14
C ASN A 297 -13.67 -19.37 -12.81
N ILE A 298 -13.41 -18.57 -11.78
CA ILE A 298 -14.11 -18.70 -10.49
C ILE A 298 -15.58 -18.31 -10.71
N PRO A 299 -16.55 -19.17 -10.34
CA PRO A 299 -17.96 -18.86 -10.52
C PRO A 299 -18.37 -17.68 -9.64
N LYS A 300 -19.35 -16.90 -10.09
CA LYS A 300 -19.81 -15.70 -9.37
C LYS A 300 -20.25 -16.00 -7.92
N CYS A 301 -20.80 -17.17 -7.65
CA CYS A 301 -21.17 -17.61 -6.30
C CYS A 301 -19.96 -17.86 -5.38
N GLY A 302 -18.76 -18.06 -5.95
CA GLY A 302 -17.50 -18.19 -5.21
C GLY A 302 -16.77 -16.85 -5.02
N ILE A 303 -17.38 -15.73 -5.40
CA ILE A 303 -16.81 -14.38 -5.21
C ILE A 303 -17.62 -13.67 -4.12
N LEU A 304 -16.96 -13.34 -3.02
CA LEU A 304 -17.56 -12.57 -1.94
C LEU A 304 -17.07 -11.10 -2.01
N PRO A 305 -17.88 -10.16 -2.51
CA PRO A 305 -17.54 -8.74 -2.43
C PRO A 305 -17.57 -8.29 -0.97
N ILE A 306 -16.51 -7.62 -0.54
CA ILE A 306 -16.46 -6.94 0.75
C ILE A 306 -16.93 -5.50 0.54
N ALA A 307 -18.02 -5.14 1.21
CA ALA A 307 -18.49 -3.76 1.24
C ALA A 307 -17.67 -2.93 2.24
N GLU A 308 -17.68 -1.61 2.06
CA GLU A 308 -17.14 -0.68 3.05
C GLU A 308 -17.84 -0.88 4.41
N MET A 309 -17.06 -0.74 5.48
CA MET A 309 -17.57 -0.88 6.84
C MET A 309 -18.56 0.25 7.12
N ASN A 310 -19.77 -0.08 7.55
CA ASN A 310 -20.76 0.94 7.88
C ASN A 310 -20.52 1.50 9.29
N ARG A 311 -21.15 2.65 9.58
CA ARG A 311 -21.01 3.36 10.88
C ARG A 311 -21.33 2.48 12.09
N ALA A 312 -22.32 1.58 11.99
CA ALA A 312 -22.68 0.72 13.12
C ALA A 312 -21.60 -0.33 13.39
N GLU A 313 -21.03 -0.92 12.33
CA GLU A 313 -19.89 -1.83 12.40
C GLU A 313 -18.63 -1.14 12.91
N ALA A 314 -18.34 0.07 12.41
CA ALA A 314 -17.21 0.90 12.85
C ALA A 314 -17.30 1.26 14.34
N THR A 315 -18.50 1.65 14.79
CA THR A 315 -18.78 1.91 16.21
C THR A 315 -18.56 0.66 17.06
N LYS A 316 -19.09 -0.47 16.62
CA LYS A 316 -18.92 -1.76 17.30
C LYS A 316 -17.45 -2.18 17.36
N LEU A 317 -16.71 -2.02 16.27
CA LEU A 317 -15.28 -2.32 16.22
C LEU A 317 -14.49 -1.47 17.21
N LEU A 318 -14.75 -0.16 17.26
CA LEU A 318 -14.10 0.75 18.19
C LEU A 318 -14.42 0.39 19.65
N GLN A 319 -15.69 0.13 19.96
CA GLN A 319 -16.15 -0.24 21.30
C GLN A 319 -15.69 -1.63 21.75
N THR A 320 -15.44 -2.56 20.83
CA THR A 320 -14.90 -3.89 21.17
C THR A 320 -13.47 -3.79 21.69
N ASN A 321 -12.72 -2.77 21.25
CA ASN A 321 -11.32 -2.60 21.63
C ASN A 321 -11.12 -1.62 22.80
N LEU A 322 -12.16 -0.89 23.22
CA LEU A 322 -12.10 0.14 24.26
C LEU A 322 -13.08 -0.12 25.40
N THR A 323 -12.81 0.46 26.56
CA THR A 323 -13.76 0.38 27.70
C THR A 323 -14.92 1.36 27.52
N ALA A 324 -16.06 1.05 28.15
CA ALA A 324 -17.25 1.92 28.13
C ALA A 324 -16.95 3.36 28.61
N ASN A 325 -16.00 3.53 29.54
CA ASN A 325 -15.58 4.84 30.02
C ASN A 325 -14.82 5.62 28.94
N GLN A 326 -13.99 4.96 28.13
CA GLN A 326 -13.21 5.59 27.06
C GLN A 326 -14.08 6.07 25.90
N THR A 327 -15.22 5.42 25.65
CA THR A 327 -16.18 5.77 24.59
C THR A 327 -17.45 6.43 25.12
N SER A 328 -17.44 6.93 26.36
CA SER A 328 -18.63 7.48 27.02
C SER A 328 -19.15 8.77 26.38
N ASP A 329 -18.26 9.57 25.79
CA ASP A 329 -18.63 10.73 24.99
C ASP A 329 -19.01 10.29 23.57
N ILE A 330 -20.31 10.19 23.32
CA ILE A 330 -20.88 9.75 22.04
C ILE A 330 -20.50 10.74 20.93
N ALA A 331 -20.52 12.05 21.18
CA ALA A 331 -20.23 13.05 20.16
C ALA A 331 -18.77 12.95 19.70
N SER A 332 -17.83 12.89 20.65
CA SER A 332 -16.41 12.65 20.35
C SER A 332 -16.18 11.30 19.68
N THR A 333 -16.93 10.27 20.06
CA THR A 333 -16.77 8.94 19.46
C THR A 333 -17.23 8.93 18.00
N MET A 334 -18.37 9.55 17.69
CA MET A 334 -18.84 9.68 16.30
C MET A 334 -17.89 10.53 15.45
N GLU A 335 -17.42 11.65 16.00
CA GLU A 335 -16.47 12.54 15.33
C GLU A 335 -15.12 11.86 15.06
N LEU A 336 -14.65 11.01 15.97
CA LEU A 336 -13.46 10.20 15.75
C LEU A 336 -13.66 9.22 14.58
N LEU A 337 -14.82 8.56 14.50
CA LEU A 337 -15.12 7.65 13.39
C LEU A 337 -15.24 8.37 12.05
N ASP A 338 -15.74 9.61 12.03
CA ASP A 338 -15.74 10.46 10.84
C ASP A 338 -14.31 10.73 10.36
N ILE A 339 -13.39 11.09 11.28
CA ILE A 339 -11.97 11.35 10.94
C ILE A 339 -11.27 10.08 10.43
N LEU A 340 -11.63 8.92 10.99
CA LEU A 340 -11.08 7.63 10.57
C LEU A 340 -11.79 7.06 9.34
N ALA A 341 -12.74 7.80 8.76
CA ALA A 341 -13.53 7.43 7.59
C ALA A 341 -14.18 6.03 7.70
N ASP A 342 -14.54 5.62 8.91
CA ASP A 342 -15.06 4.29 9.21
C ASP A 342 -14.12 3.13 8.75
N LEU A 343 -12.83 3.41 8.50
CA LEU A 343 -11.88 2.43 7.99
C LEU A 343 -11.44 1.45 9.09
N PRO A 344 -11.64 0.13 8.93
CA PRO A 344 -11.39 -0.85 9.98
C PRO A 344 -9.96 -0.80 10.54
N LEU A 345 -8.98 -0.63 9.64
CA LEU A 345 -7.57 -0.60 10.01
C LEU A 345 -7.20 0.67 10.79
N ALA A 346 -7.73 1.82 10.36
CA ALA A 346 -7.52 3.09 11.05
C ALA A 346 -8.16 3.07 12.45
N ILE A 347 -9.36 2.48 12.57
CA ILE A 347 -10.05 2.26 13.85
C ILE A 347 -9.23 1.37 14.77
N LYS A 348 -8.78 0.20 14.31
CA LYS A 348 -7.94 -0.70 15.11
C LYS A 348 -6.69 -0.01 15.63
N GLN A 349 -6.02 0.76 14.79
CA GLN A 349 -4.84 1.52 15.19
C GLN A 349 -5.14 2.56 16.27
N ALA A 350 -6.17 3.39 16.05
CA ALA A 350 -6.57 4.40 17.02
C ALA A 350 -7.00 3.77 18.35
N SER A 351 -7.75 2.66 18.29
CA SER A 351 -8.14 1.92 19.50
C SER A 351 -6.96 1.32 20.23
N ALA A 352 -5.99 0.70 19.53
CA ALA A 352 -4.81 0.10 20.16
C ALA A 352 -4.03 1.15 20.96
N TYR A 353 -3.83 2.35 20.39
CA TYR A 353 -3.21 3.46 21.09
C TYR A 353 -3.99 3.88 22.34
N MET A 354 -5.32 4.03 22.21
CA MET A 354 -6.16 4.43 23.33
C MET A 354 -6.19 3.37 24.44
N THR A 355 -6.18 2.08 24.09
CA THR A 355 -6.08 0.97 25.03
C THR A 355 -4.73 0.98 25.76
N GLU A 356 -3.63 1.15 25.04
CA GLU A 356 -2.28 1.19 25.63
C GLU A 356 -2.09 2.40 26.56
N THR A 357 -2.67 3.55 26.22
CA THR A 357 -2.48 4.80 26.97
C THR A 357 -3.60 5.11 27.97
N GLY A 358 -4.70 4.36 27.93
CA GLY A 358 -5.88 4.56 28.78
C GLY A 358 -6.68 5.83 28.48
N ILE A 359 -6.41 6.54 27.38
CA ILE A 359 -7.10 7.81 27.09
C ILE A 359 -8.49 7.56 26.46
N THR A 360 -9.38 8.55 26.60
CA THR A 360 -10.73 8.52 26.01
C THR A 360 -10.74 8.97 24.54
N THR A 361 -11.83 8.71 23.82
CA THR A 361 -12.03 9.20 22.44
C THR A 361 -11.96 10.72 22.37
N ALA A 362 -12.58 11.42 23.34
CA ALA A 362 -12.50 12.88 23.46
C ALA A 362 -11.06 13.38 23.66
N ARG A 363 -10.26 12.68 24.49
CA ARG A 363 -8.86 13.05 24.72
C ARG A 363 -7.98 12.73 23.52
N TYR A 364 -8.26 11.64 22.81
CA TYR A 364 -7.61 11.31 21.55
C TYR A 364 -7.88 12.38 20.49
N LEU A 365 -9.14 12.80 20.32
CA LEU A 365 -9.52 13.90 19.43
C LEU A 365 -8.85 15.22 19.80
N TYR A 366 -8.79 15.54 21.10
CA TYR A 366 -8.04 16.69 21.57
C TYR A 366 -6.56 16.58 21.18
N HIS A 367 -5.93 15.42 21.34
CA HIS A 367 -4.53 15.21 20.94
C HIS A 367 -4.32 15.32 19.43
N TYR A 368 -5.25 14.78 18.65
CA TYR A 368 -5.28 14.91 17.20
C TYR A 368 -5.35 16.37 16.75
N ARG A 369 -6.12 17.22 17.47
CA ARG A 369 -6.33 18.64 17.15
C ARG A 369 -5.31 19.61 17.76
N SER A 370 -4.72 19.25 18.90
CA SER A 370 -3.96 20.19 19.75
C SER A 370 -2.55 20.46 19.26
N SER A 371 -1.91 19.52 18.58
CA SER A 371 -0.67 19.79 17.83
C SER A 371 -0.30 18.64 16.90
N ASP A 372 0.29 18.99 15.77
CA ASP A 372 0.84 18.06 14.80
C ASP A 372 1.94 17.14 15.41
N LYS A 373 2.58 17.57 16.52
CA LYS A 373 3.53 16.78 17.35
C LYS A 373 2.89 15.53 17.92
N ASN A 374 1.67 15.68 18.41
CA ASN A 374 0.93 14.59 19.00
C ASN A 374 0.32 13.69 17.91
N MET A 375 -0.18 14.27 16.81
CA MET A 375 -0.70 13.50 15.66
C MET A 375 0.35 12.55 15.07
N ILE A 376 1.59 13.00 14.87
CA ILE A 376 2.67 12.15 14.35
C ILE A 376 3.04 11.05 15.36
N ARG A 377 3.12 11.36 16.65
CA ARG A 377 3.36 10.33 17.69
C ARG A 377 2.24 9.29 17.75
N LEU A 378 1.00 9.69 17.44
CA LEU A 378 -0.17 8.81 17.39
C LEU A 378 -0.14 7.89 16.17
N LEU A 379 0.24 8.43 15.00
CA LEU A 379 0.23 7.71 13.73
C LEU A 379 1.49 6.85 13.50
N SER A 380 2.67 7.28 13.97
CA SER A 380 3.95 6.58 13.76
C SER A 380 4.23 5.44 14.75
N ARG A 381 3.34 5.14 15.69
CA ARG A 381 3.56 4.08 16.68
C ARG A 381 3.22 2.72 16.06
N ASP A 382 4.18 1.80 16.13
CA ASP A 382 3.96 0.41 15.75
C ASP A 382 2.95 -0.23 16.71
N PHE A 383 2.02 -1.01 16.15
CA PHE A 383 1.10 -1.84 16.92
C PHE A 383 1.16 -3.27 16.38
N GLU A 384 1.14 -4.25 17.26
CA GLU A 384 1.06 -5.64 16.84
C GLU A 384 -0.38 -5.98 16.46
N ASP A 385 -0.59 -6.49 15.25
CA ASP A 385 -1.85 -7.10 14.82
C ASP A 385 -1.52 -8.49 14.28
N GLN A 386 -2.22 -9.52 14.78
CA GLN A 386 -1.92 -10.93 14.49
C GLN A 386 -2.05 -11.29 13.01
N GLY A 387 -2.73 -10.45 12.23
CA GLY A 387 -2.86 -10.55 10.78
C GLY A 387 -1.67 -10.06 9.95
N ARG A 388 -0.63 -9.50 10.57
CA ARG A 388 0.47 -8.86 9.85
C ARG A 388 1.60 -9.82 9.52
N TYR A 389 2.11 -9.72 8.29
CA TYR A 389 3.42 -10.27 7.96
C TYR A 389 4.47 -9.64 8.88
N LYS A 390 5.25 -10.48 9.59
CA LYS A 390 6.27 -10.05 10.57
C LYS A 390 7.33 -9.09 10.01
N THR A 391 7.41 -8.96 8.69
CA THR A 391 8.37 -8.12 7.95
C THR A 391 7.81 -6.79 7.47
N ILE A 392 6.48 -6.53 7.58
CA ILE A 392 5.83 -5.31 7.07
C ILE A 392 5.47 -4.38 8.24
N LYS A 393 6.09 -3.19 8.27
CA LYS A 393 5.79 -2.13 9.24
C LYS A 393 4.49 -1.39 8.91
N ASN A 394 3.92 -0.75 9.91
CA ASN A 394 2.53 -0.25 9.98
C ASN A 394 2.02 0.45 8.69
N PRO A 395 1.15 -0.18 7.87
CA PRO A 395 0.71 0.37 6.59
C PRO A 395 -0.03 1.70 6.66
N VAL A 396 -0.73 2.09 7.73
CA VAL A 396 -1.40 3.42 7.76
C VAL A 396 -0.38 4.53 7.99
N ALA A 397 0.57 4.29 8.90
CA ALA A 397 1.71 5.18 9.08
C ALA A 397 2.57 5.20 7.82
N THR A 398 2.81 4.02 7.24
CA THR A 398 3.63 3.79 6.05
C THR A 398 3.00 4.31 4.76
N THR A 399 1.68 4.32 4.58
CA THR A 399 1.03 4.96 3.42
C THR A 399 1.15 6.49 3.53
N TRP A 400 1.06 7.04 4.74
CA TRP A 400 1.38 8.46 4.98
C TRP A 400 2.88 8.75 4.85
N LEU A 401 3.77 7.88 5.37
CA LEU A 401 5.24 7.97 5.30
C LEU A 401 5.79 7.74 3.88
N ILE A 402 5.19 6.86 3.08
CA ILE A 402 5.54 6.64 1.66
C ILE A 402 5.11 7.83 0.82
N SER A 403 3.98 8.48 1.18
CA SER A 403 3.62 9.78 0.62
C SER A 403 4.67 10.86 0.94
N PHE A 404 5.49 10.68 1.98
CA PHE A 404 6.65 11.52 2.30
C PHE A 404 7.97 11.03 1.66
N ASP A 405 8.13 9.74 1.36
CA ASP A 405 9.32 9.18 0.66
C ASP A 405 9.30 9.39 -0.86
N HIS A 406 8.27 10.02 -1.43
CA HIS A 406 8.16 10.32 -2.87
C HIS A 406 7.94 11.82 -3.18
N ILE A 407 8.28 12.71 -2.24
CA ILE A 407 8.24 14.18 -2.44
C ILE A 407 9.65 14.77 -2.41
#